data_AF-A0A3L7VAA4-F1
#
_entry.id   AF-A0A3L7VAA4-F1
#
_cell.length_a   1.000
_cell.length_b   1.000
_cell.length_c   1.000
_cell.angle_alpha   90.00
_cell.angle_beta   90.00
_cell.angle_gamma   90.00
#
_symmetry.space_group_name_H-M   'P 1'
#
loop_
_entity.id
_entity.type
_entity.pdbx_description
1 polymer ?
#
loop_
_entity_poly.entity_id
_entity_poly.type
_entity_poly.pdbx_seq_one_letter_code
_entity_poly.pdbx_strand_id
1 'polypeptide(L)'
;MSSGTFVNRMILAAAIGLPVGPVIADYFGPATTARWMLAKAANEFDQGNVVEAQKLLEDAYKKSPDIAADRNFLKQLDRVEANNESSAVSSFYVDLWEQRIGRIENPAIRAEAALAISSLLSNRKKFDDAARILNLNLPPFEERTAVQNNQMAYMRALAGKDLEQALVEIDMAIKTAENESYLDTKGWVLHRMGRNEEALVVMDKSLAKLTEAWNANPKLERCLVRIGELQAEELQAESVAAESVAAESVAAEPVVSSKAKGWGVDALLEEFPELSRGLPETLEIYATLRYHRLRICEALGKTQEVARETAWLHAFSKKELDELF
;
A
#
# COMPACT_ATOMS: atom_id res chain seq x y z
N MET A 1 -16.47 64.71 -37.55
CA MET A 1 -16.33 64.54 -36.08
C MET A 1 -16.29 63.04 -35.78
N SER A 2 -15.52 62.61 -34.78
CA SER A 2 -15.46 61.22 -34.24
C SER A 2 -14.33 60.27 -34.68
N SER A 3 -13.13 60.76 -35.04
CA SER A 3 -11.92 59.92 -35.04
C SER A 3 -11.02 60.16 -33.82
N GLY A 4 -10.80 61.43 -33.45
CA GLY A 4 -9.93 61.81 -32.32
C GLY A 4 -10.46 61.41 -30.93
N THR A 5 -11.78 61.32 -30.74
CA THR A 5 -12.38 60.88 -29.47
C THR A 5 -12.23 59.38 -29.25
N PHE A 6 -12.26 58.58 -30.32
CA PHE A 6 -12.03 57.14 -30.25
C PHE A 6 -10.55 56.84 -29.99
N VAL A 7 -9.65 57.50 -30.72
CA VAL A 7 -8.19 57.35 -30.52
C VAL A 7 -7.77 57.80 -29.12
N ASN A 8 -8.29 58.92 -28.60
CA ASN A 8 -8.00 59.35 -27.23
C ASN A 8 -8.55 58.40 -26.16
N ARG A 9 -9.73 57.80 -26.38
CA ARG A 9 -10.27 56.77 -25.47
C ARG A 9 -9.42 55.50 -25.48
N MET A 10 -8.91 55.10 -26.65
CA MET A 10 -7.99 53.96 -26.77
C MET A 10 -6.64 54.22 -26.09
N ILE A 11 -6.09 55.44 -26.23
CA ILE A 11 -4.84 55.84 -25.56
C ILE A 11 -5.03 55.87 -24.04
N LEU A 12 -6.14 56.41 -23.55
CA LEU A 12 -6.43 56.44 -22.12
C LEU A 12 -6.65 55.03 -21.55
N ALA A 13 -7.38 54.18 -22.27
CA ALA A 13 -7.59 52.78 -21.90
C ALA A 13 -6.26 52.00 -21.90
N ALA A 14 -5.36 52.26 -22.85
CA ALA A 14 -4.02 51.68 -22.87
C ALA A 14 -3.15 52.21 -21.72
N ALA A 15 -3.17 53.52 -21.43
CA ALA A 15 -2.39 54.14 -20.38
C ALA A 15 -2.79 53.69 -18.96
N ILE A 16 -4.07 53.32 -18.76
CA ILE A 16 -4.56 52.74 -17.51
C ILE A 16 -4.40 51.21 -17.51
N GLY A 17 -4.73 50.56 -18.63
CA GLY A 17 -4.73 49.10 -18.76
C GLY A 17 -3.33 48.47 -18.70
N LEU A 18 -2.31 49.10 -19.30
CA LEU A 18 -0.93 48.59 -19.26
C LEU A 18 -0.37 48.45 -17.84
N PRO A 19 -0.50 49.45 -16.94
CA PRO A 19 0.02 49.34 -15.58
C PRO A 19 -0.92 48.60 -14.62
N VAL A 20 -2.25 48.71 -14.80
CA VAL A 20 -3.22 48.09 -13.88
C VAL A 20 -3.48 46.62 -14.19
N GLY A 21 -3.43 46.23 -15.48
CA GLY A 21 -3.65 44.87 -15.93
C GLY A 21 -2.75 43.83 -15.25
N PRO A 22 -1.41 44.03 -15.21
CA PRO A 22 -0.49 43.15 -14.49
C PRO A 22 -0.80 43.05 -13.00
N VAL A 23 -1.13 44.16 -12.33
CA VAL A 23 -1.45 44.17 -10.89
C VAL A 23 -2.75 43.41 -10.60
N ILE A 24 -3.80 43.59 -11.40
CA ILE A 24 -5.04 42.83 -11.29
C ILE A 24 -4.81 41.36 -11.60
N ALA A 25 -3.99 41.05 -12.62
CA ALA A 25 -3.62 39.68 -12.96
C ALA A 25 -2.78 39.02 -11.85
N ASP A 26 -1.92 39.76 -11.16
CA ASP A 26 -1.16 39.25 -10.02
C ASP A 26 -2.07 39.02 -8.80
N TYR A 27 -3.02 39.92 -8.54
CA TYR A 27 -3.92 39.82 -7.39
C TYR A 27 -5.08 38.83 -7.57
N PHE A 28 -5.63 38.72 -8.78
CA PHE A 28 -6.81 37.90 -9.09
C PHE A 28 -6.54 36.82 -10.15
N GLY A 29 -5.26 36.60 -10.47
CA GLY A 29 -4.86 35.60 -11.43
C GLY A 29 -5.06 34.15 -10.96
N PRO A 30 -4.83 33.20 -11.86
CA PRO A 30 -5.01 31.78 -11.57
C PRO A 30 -4.18 31.29 -10.38
N ALA A 31 -2.92 31.74 -10.28
CA ALA A 31 -2.02 31.37 -9.18
C ALA A 31 -2.52 31.87 -7.81
N THR A 32 -2.94 33.13 -7.72
CA THR A 32 -3.45 33.69 -6.46
C THR A 32 -4.79 33.06 -6.06
N THR A 33 -5.66 32.81 -7.05
CA THR A 33 -6.91 32.06 -6.83
C THR A 33 -6.61 30.65 -6.29
N ALA A 34 -5.65 29.93 -6.88
CA ALA A 34 -5.27 28.60 -6.43
C ALA A 34 -4.75 28.60 -4.98
N ARG A 35 -3.97 29.61 -4.56
CA ARG A 35 -3.54 29.76 -3.16
C ARG A 35 -4.72 30.01 -2.21
N TRP A 36 -5.73 30.77 -2.61
CA TRP A 36 -6.94 30.95 -1.80
C TRP A 36 -7.74 29.65 -1.68
N MET A 37 -7.79 28.85 -2.76
CA MET A 37 -8.41 27.53 -2.74
C MET A 37 -7.65 26.57 -1.81
N LEU A 38 -6.31 26.60 -1.80
CA LEU A 38 -5.51 25.87 -0.83
C LEU A 38 -5.82 26.27 0.62
N ALA A 39 -5.90 27.57 0.91
CA ALA A 39 -6.27 28.05 2.24
C ALA A 39 -7.69 27.60 2.64
N LYS A 40 -8.64 27.65 1.70
CA LYS A 40 -10.00 27.14 1.93
C LYS A 40 -9.99 25.63 2.18
N ALA A 41 -9.23 24.86 1.40
CA ALA A 41 -9.10 23.42 1.59
C ALA A 41 -8.56 23.05 2.97
N ALA A 42 -7.60 23.83 3.49
CA ALA A 42 -7.11 23.66 4.86
C ALA A 42 -8.22 23.87 5.90
N ASN A 43 -9.03 24.92 5.74
CA ASN A 43 -10.16 25.19 6.64
C ASN A 43 -11.24 24.11 6.58
N GLU A 44 -11.60 23.64 5.38
CA GLU A 44 -12.57 22.54 5.21
C GLU A 44 -12.07 21.26 5.86
N PHE A 45 -10.79 20.93 5.67
CA PHE A 45 -10.16 19.78 6.31
C PHE A 45 -10.19 19.87 7.83
N ASP A 46 -9.83 21.03 8.40
CA ASP A 46 -9.84 21.25 9.85
C ASP A 46 -11.27 21.21 10.44
N GLN A 47 -12.31 21.38 9.61
CA GLN A 47 -13.72 21.16 9.96
C GLN A 47 -14.20 19.71 9.78
N GLY A 48 -13.33 18.81 9.30
CA GLY A 48 -13.66 17.40 9.02
C GLY A 48 -14.26 17.16 7.63
N ASN A 49 -14.37 18.19 6.78
CA ASN A 49 -14.93 18.08 5.44
C ASN A 49 -13.87 17.59 4.42
N VAL A 50 -13.34 16.38 4.62
CA VAL A 50 -12.19 15.85 3.87
C VAL A 50 -12.45 15.79 2.36
N VAL A 51 -13.65 15.39 1.93
CA VAL A 51 -14.02 15.28 0.50
C VAL A 51 -14.03 16.65 -0.19
N GLU A 52 -14.56 17.69 0.47
CA GLU A 52 -14.58 19.04 -0.09
C GLU A 52 -13.16 19.64 -0.10
N ALA A 53 -12.37 19.39 0.94
CA ALA A 53 -10.96 19.76 0.96
C ALA A 53 -10.18 19.15 -0.21
N GLN A 54 -10.41 17.86 -0.51
CA GLN A 54 -9.82 17.18 -1.66
C GLN A 54 -10.19 17.87 -2.97
N LYS A 55 -11.48 18.08 -3.20
CA LYS A 55 -11.98 18.74 -4.41
C LYS A 55 -11.38 20.13 -4.61
N LEU A 56 -11.27 20.91 -3.54
CA LEU A 56 -10.66 22.24 -3.59
C LEU A 56 -9.18 22.19 -3.98
N LEU A 57 -8.42 21.19 -3.54
CA LEU A 57 -7.03 21.00 -3.94
C LEU A 57 -6.91 20.59 -5.42
N GLU A 58 -7.76 19.67 -5.88
CA GLU A 58 -7.81 19.28 -7.30
C GLU A 58 -8.12 20.48 -8.20
N ASP A 59 -9.12 21.28 -7.82
CA ASP A 59 -9.52 22.45 -8.58
C ASP A 59 -8.46 23.57 -8.49
N ALA A 60 -7.75 23.70 -7.36
CA ALA A 60 -6.61 24.62 -7.24
C ALA A 60 -5.49 24.26 -8.23
N TYR A 61 -5.16 22.96 -8.35
CA TYR A 61 -4.17 22.50 -9.32
C TYR A 61 -4.64 22.69 -10.76
N LYS A 62 -5.90 22.36 -11.09
CA LYS A 62 -6.47 22.61 -12.43
C LYS A 62 -6.38 24.10 -12.79
N LYS A 63 -6.57 24.98 -11.81
CA LYS A 63 -6.49 26.44 -12.00
C LYS A 63 -5.06 26.90 -12.23
N SER A 64 -4.09 26.35 -11.49
CA SER A 64 -2.68 26.72 -11.58
C SER A 64 -1.79 25.51 -11.27
N PRO A 65 -1.33 24.75 -12.27
CA PRO A 65 -0.50 23.54 -12.06
C PRO A 65 0.80 23.80 -11.28
N ASP A 66 1.33 25.03 -11.37
CA ASP A 66 2.52 25.47 -10.63
C ASP A 66 2.35 25.39 -9.10
N ILE A 67 1.11 25.34 -8.59
CA ILE A 67 0.85 25.16 -7.16
C ILE A 67 1.43 23.85 -6.62
N ALA A 68 1.66 22.86 -7.48
CA ALA A 68 2.33 21.61 -7.08
C ALA A 68 3.80 21.79 -6.66
N ALA A 69 4.42 22.94 -6.94
CA ALA A 69 5.73 23.29 -6.39
C ALA A 69 5.62 23.87 -4.96
N ASP A 70 4.43 24.27 -4.51
CA ASP A 70 4.21 24.78 -3.16
C ASP A 70 4.23 23.63 -2.14
N ARG A 71 5.13 23.72 -1.16
CA ARG A 71 5.27 22.73 -0.09
C ARG A 71 3.99 22.61 0.76
N ASN A 72 3.27 23.70 0.98
CA ASN A 72 2.04 23.68 1.77
C ASN A 72 0.90 23.00 1.02
N PHE A 73 0.85 23.17 -0.30
CA PHE A 73 -0.09 22.43 -1.15
C PHE A 73 0.13 20.93 -0.98
N LEU A 74 1.37 20.47 -1.18
CA LEU A 74 1.72 19.05 -1.03
C LEU A 74 1.44 18.50 0.37
N LYS A 75 1.81 19.25 1.42
CA LYS A 75 1.52 18.84 2.79
C LYS A 75 0.02 18.70 3.05
N GLN A 76 -0.78 19.63 2.52
CA GLN A 76 -2.23 19.59 2.70
C GLN A 76 -2.85 18.45 1.90
N LEU A 77 -2.34 18.22 0.70
CA LEU A 77 -2.68 17.11 -0.16
C LEU A 77 -2.41 15.76 0.57
N ASP A 78 -1.21 15.55 1.10
CA ASP A 78 -0.89 14.34 1.88
C ASP A 78 -1.80 14.15 3.11
N ARG A 79 -2.14 15.23 3.83
CA ARG A 79 -3.05 15.19 4.99
C ARG A 79 -4.47 14.75 4.58
N VAL A 80 -5.02 15.36 3.54
CA VAL A 80 -6.36 15.06 3.03
C VAL A 80 -6.44 13.59 2.62
N GLU A 81 -5.44 13.13 1.89
CA GLU A 81 -5.38 11.77 1.37
C GLU A 81 -5.16 10.72 2.46
N ALA A 82 -4.44 11.04 3.52
CA ALA A 82 -4.28 10.16 4.69
C ALA A 82 -5.58 9.99 5.50
N ASN A 83 -6.50 10.95 5.45
CA ASN A 83 -7.76 10.94 6.19
C ASN A 83 -8.97 10.72 5.29
N ASN A 84 -8.73 10.42 4.01
CA ASN A 84 -9.81 10.08 3.11
C ASN A 84 -10.30 8.68 3.47
N GLU A 85 -11.55 8.59 3.92
CA GLU A 85 -12.20 7.31 4.20
C GLU A 85 -12.37 6.47 2.93
N SER A 86 -12.25 7.09 1.75
CA SER A 86 -12.15 6.33 0.51
C SER A 86 -10.84 5.54 0.49
N SER A 87 -10.96 4.21 0.47
CA SER A 87 -9.84 3.31 0.23
C SER A 87 -9.17 3.55 -1.14
N ALA A 88 -9.84 4.28 -2.05
CA ALA A 88 -9.32 4.60 -3.36
C ALA A 88 -8.54 5.92 -3.35
N VAL A 89 -7.24 5.84 -3.62
CA VAL A 89 -6.44 7.01 -4.05
C VAL A 89 -7.11 7.65 -5.26
N SER A 90 -7.35 8.97 -5.21
CA SER A 90 -7.87 9.70 -6.36
C SER A 90 -6.85 9.64 -7.50
N SER A 91 -7.33 9.43 -8.73
CA SER A 91 -6.47 9.39 -9.92
C SER A 91 -5.62 10.67 -10.04
N PHE A 92 -6.15 11.81 -9.58
CA PHE A 92 -5.44 13.07 -9.50
C PHE A 92 -4.11 12.97 -8.73
N TYR A 93 -4.11 12.28 -7.58
CA TYR A 93 -2.91 12.13 -6.76
C TYR A 93 -1.86 11.28 -7.46
N VAL A 94 -2.31 10.18 -8.07
CA VAL A 94 -1.44 9.27 -8.81
C VAL A 94 -0.79 10.02 -9.98
N ASP A 95 -1.58 10.75 -10.76
CA ASP A 95 -1.12 11.55 -11.90
C ASP A 95 -0.11 12.62 -11.46
N LEU A 96 -0.37 13.28 -10.33
CA LEU A 96 0.54 14.30 -9.78
C LEU A 96 1.86 13.68 -9.32
N TRP A 97 1.82 12.55 -8.62
CA TRP A 97 3.03 11.82 -8.22
C TRP A 97 3.82 11.38 -9.44
N GLU A 98 3.18 10.77 -10.44
CA GLU A 98 3.81 10.36 -11.69
C GLU A 98 4.54 11.53 -12.36
N GLN A 99 3.86 12.69 -12.51
CA GLN A 99 4.46 13.90 -13.06
C GLN A 99 5.68 14.37 -12.25
N ARG A 100 5.61 14.35 -10.92
CA ARG A 100 6.68 14.84 -10.05
C ARG A 100 7.89 13.91 -10.04
N ILE A 101 7.68 12.60 -9.95
CA ILE A 101 8.76 11.61 -10.01
C ILE A 101 9.48 11.71 -11.35
N GLY A 102 8.74 11.87 -12.45
CA GLY A 102 9.32 12.01 -13.80
C GLY A 102 10.26 13.21 -13.96
N ARG A 103 10.10 14.25 -13.14
CA ARG A 103 10.98 15.44 -13.13
C ARG A 103 12.26 15.26 -12.32
N ILE A 104 12.41 14.17 -11.58
CA ILE A 104 13.64 13.88 -10.82
C ILE A 104 14.72 13.44 -11.81
N GLU A 105 15.72 14.30 -12.02
CA GLU A 105 16.80 14.05 -12.99
C GLU A 105 17.71 12.89 -12.58
N ASN A 106 18.03 12.79 -11.28
CA ASN A 106 18.90 11.74 -10.76
C ASN A 106 18.16 10.37 -10.76
N PRO A 107 18.61 9.38 -11.55
CA PRO A 107 17.93 8.09 -11.66
C PRO A 107 17.85 7.31 -10.34
N ALA A 108 18.86 7.41 -9.48
CA ALA A 108 18.87 6.72 -8.19
C ALA A 108 17.79 7.28 -7.26
N ILE A 109 17.73 8.61 -7.12
CA ILE A 109 16.71 9.29 -6.30
C ILE A 109 15.31 9.03 -6.86
N ARG A 110 15.18 9.04 -8.19
CA ARG A 110 13.91 8.73 -8.86
C ARG A 110 13.44 7.30 -8.57
N ALA A 111 14.34 6.33 -8.62
CA ALA A 111 14.02 4.94 -8.30
C ALA A 111 13.64 4.76 -6.82
N GLU A 112 14.33 5.42 -5.89
CA GLU A 112 13.97 5.42 -4.46
C GLU A 112 12.57 6.01 -4.23
N ALA A 113 12.26 7.14 -4.87
CA ALA A 113 10.94 7.75 -4.81
C ALA A 113 9.85 6.83 -5.39
N ALA A 114 10.14 6.15 -6.50
CA ALA A 114 9.23 5.20 -7.12
C ALA A 114 8.92 4.00 -6.20
N LEU A 115 9.92 3.46 -5.51
CA LEU A 115 9.73 2.40 -4.51
C LEU A 115 8.80 2.87 -3.38
N ALA A 116 9.08 4.02 -2.78
CA ALA A 116 8.27 4.57 -1.69
C ALA A 116 6.81 4.79 -2.13
N ILE A 117 6.60 5.37 -3.31
CA ILE A 117 5.27 5.63 -3.85
C ILE A 117 4.54 4.33 -4.20
N SER A 118 5.24 3.32 -4.74
CA SER A 118 4.63 2.01 -5.02
C SER A 118 4.10 1.35 -3.74
N SER A 119 4.82 1.45 -2.61
CA SER A 119 4.37 0.88 -1.33
C SER A 119 3.14 1.62 -0.80
N LEU A 120 3.09 2.95 -0.92
CA LEU A 120 1.92 3.74 -0.55
C LEU A 120 0.69 3.36 -1.38
N LEU A 121 0.87 3.20 -2.69
CA LEU A 121 -0.20 2.76 -3.60
C LEU A 121 -0.64 1.32 -3.31
N SER A 122 0.31 0.42 -2.99
CA SER A 122 0.01 -0.96 -2.61
C SER A 122 -0.84 -1.03 -1.34
N ASN A 123 -0.53 -0.25 -0.31
CA ASN A 123 -1.33 -0.18 0.92
C ASN A 123 -2.77 0.32 0.68
N ARG A 124 -3.02 0.94 -0.47
CA ARG A 124 -4.33 1.43 -0.93
C ARG A 124 -4.94 0.53 -2.01
N LYS A 125 -4.38 -0.68 -2.19
CA LYS A 125 -4.80 -1.68 -3.19
C LYS A 125 -4.75 -1.20 -4.64
N LYS A 126 -3.96 -0.16 -4.93
CA LYS A 126 -3.76 0.41 -6.27
C LYS A 126 -2.59 -0.27 -6.97
N PHE A 127 -2.64 -1.60 -7.09
CA PHE A 127 -1.51 -2.41 -7.58
C PHE A 127 -1.14 -2.09 -9.03
N ASP A 128 -2.12 -1.79 -9.87
CA ASP A 128 -1.90 -1.37 -11.25
C ASP A 128 -1.10 -0.07 -11.35
N ASP A 129 -1.46 0.91 -10.53
CA ASP A 129 -0.76 2.20 -10.47
C ASP A 129 0.63 2.01 -9.86
N ALA A 130 0.76 1.20 -8.82
CA ALA A 130 2.04 0.88 -8.20
C ALA A 130 3.02 0.23 -9.21
N ALA A 131 2.56 -0.76 -9.97
CA ALA A 131 3.33 -1.40 -11.02
C ALA A 131 3.69 -0.40 -12.14
N ARG A 132 2.75 0.47 -12.56
CA ARG A 132 3.01 1.51 -13.56
C ARG A 132 4.10 2.47 -13.10
N ILE A 133 4.02 2.99 -11.88
CA ILE A 133 5.01 3.92 -11.32
C ILE A 133 6.40 3.30 -11.33
N LEU A 134 6.54 2.05 -10.89
CA LEU A 134 7.82 1.35 -10.91
C LEU A 134 8.33 1.15 -12.35
N ASN A 135 7.47 0.68 -13.26
CA ASN A 135 7.86 0.43 -14.65
C ASN A 135 8.39 1.69 -15.36
N LEU A 136 7.81 2.86 -15.06
CA LEU A 136 8.20 4.13 -15.68
C LEU A 136 9.46 4.77 -15.07
N ASN A 137 9.80 4.43 -13.82
CA ASN A 137 10.77 5.21 -13.04
C ASN A 137 11.95 4.39 -12.48
N LEU A 138 11.89 3.06 -12.54
CA LEU A 138 13.04 2.20 -12.25
C LEU A 138 14.03 2.20 -13.44
N PRO A 139 15.33 1.96 -13.18
CA PRO A 139 16.32 1.80 -14.25
C PRO A 139 16.00 0.59 -15.15
N PRO A 140 16.69 0.46 -16.31
CA PRO A 140 16.62 -0.73 -17.14
C PRO A 140 16.85 -2.01 -16.34
N PHE A 141 16.21 -3.10 -16.76
CA PHE A 141 16.17 -4.36 -16.00
C PHE A 141 17.55 -4.85 -15.56
N GLU A 142 18.55 -4.73 -16.44
CA GLU A 142 19.92 -5.19 -16.24
C GLU A 142 20.68 -4.38 -15.17
N GLU A 143 20.21 -3.17 -14.87
CA GLU A 143 20.80 -2.24 -13.90
C GLU A 143 20.05 -2.23 -12.56
N ARG A 144 18.93 -2.95 -12.46
CA ARG A 144 18.11 -2.98 -11.24
C ARG A 144 18.78 -3.75 -10.12
N THR A 145 18.62 -3.24 -8.90
CA THR A 145 18.99 -3.98 -7.68
C THR A 145 18.01 -5.13 -7.44
N ALA A 146 18.42 -6.09 -6.59
CA ALA A 146 17.53 -7.18 -6.19
C ALA A 146 16.23 -6.68 -5.53
N VAL A 147 16.30 -5.60 -4.74
CA VAL A 147 15.13 -4.98 -4.11
C VAL A 147 14.18 -4.39 -5.16
N GLN A 148 14.72 -3.71 -6.17
CA GLN A 148 13.91 -3.14 -7.25
C GLN A 148 13.24 -4.23 -8.09
N ASN A 149 13.96 -5.30 -8.40
CA ASN A 149 13.39 -6.45 -9.10
C ASN A 149 12.31 -7.17 -8.27
N ASN A 150 12.55 -7.37 -6.97
CA ASN A 150 11.55 -7.95 -6.08
C ASN A 150 10.28 -7.09 -5.99
N GLN A 151 10.43 -5.77 -5.77
CA GLN A 151 9.29 -4.87 -5.66
C GLN A 151 8.48 -4.84 -6.97
N MET A 152 9.15 -4.79 -8.12
CA MET A 152 8.49 -4.82 -9.43
C MET A 152 7.70 -6.13 -9.62
N ALA A 153 8.34 -7.27 -9.36
CA ALA A 153 7.71 -8.58 -9.44
C ALA A 153 6.49 -8.71 -8.52
N TYR A 154 6.61 -8.22 -7.28
CA TYR A 154 5.54 -8.27 -6.29
C TYR A 154 4.34 -7.42 -6.71
N MET A 155 4.56 -6.18 -7.19
CA MET A 155 3.46 -5.33 -7.67
C MET A 155 2.77 -5.91 -8.90
N ARG A 156 3.53 -6.50 -9.83
CA ARG A 156 2.98 -7.24 -10.99
C ARG A 156 2.13 -8.43 -10.56
N ALA A 157 2.61 -9.20 -9.58
CA ALA A 157 1.89 -10.34 -9.01
C ALA A 157 0.57 -9.89 -8.40
N LEU A 158 0.57 -8.86 -7.54
CA LEU A 158 -0.65 -8.31 -6.93
C LEU A 158 -1.64 -7.79 -7.99
N ALA A 159 -1.15 -7.05 -8.98
CA ALA A 159 -1.94 -6.57 -10.11
C ALA A 159 -2.47 -7.70 -11.02
N GLY A 160 -1.87 -8.90 -10.97
CA GLY A 160 -2.22 -10.01 -11.85
C GLY A 160 -1.81 -9.78 -13.31
N LYS A 161 -0.74 -9.03 -13.54
CA LYS A 161 -0.29 -8.63 -14.87
C LYS A 161 1.18 -8.96 -15.08
N ASP A 162 1.53 -9.30 -16.32
CA ASP A 162 2.90 -9.59 -16.75
C ASP A 162 3.62 -10.60 -15.84
N LEU A 163 2.92 -11.68 -15.48
CA LEU A 163 3.38 -12.65 -14.47
C LEU A 163 4.63 -13.39 -14.90
N GLU A 164 4.80 -13.66 -16.19
CA GLU A 164 6.01 -14.25 -16.74
C GLU A 164 7.22 -13.32 -16.55
N GLN A 165 7.04 -12.02 -16.74
CA GLN A 165 8.08 -11.02 -16.49
C GLN A 165 8.35 -10.89 -14.99
N ALA A 166 7.31 -10.92 -14.15
CA ALA A 166 7.46 -10.94 -12.69
C ALA A 166 8.31 -12.13 -12.23
N LEU A 167 8.12 -13.31 -12.83
CA LEU A 167 8.92 -14.49 -12.53
C LEU A 167 10.40 -14.30 -12.90
N VAL A 168 10.69 -13.69 -14.07
CA VAL A 168 12.06 -13.35 -14.48
C VAL A 168 12.70 -12.34 -13.51
N GLU A 169 11.95 -11.32 -13.11
CA GLU A 169 12.40 -10.29 -12.18
C GLU A 169 12.73 -10.89 -10.80
N ILE A 170 11.84 -11.70 -10.22
CA ILE A 170 12.10 -12.31 -8.91
C ILE A 170 13.22 -13.36 -8.95
N ASP A 171 13.33 -14.12 -10.04
CA ASP A 171 14.45 -15.05 -10.22
C ASP A 171 15.79 -14.33 -10.29
N MET A 172 15.83 -13.11 -10.86
CA MET A 172 17.04 -12.29 -10.83
C MET A 172 17.37 -11.79 -9.43
N ALA A 173 16.37 -11.33 -8.66
CA ALA A 173 16.58 -10.90 -7.28
C ALA A 173 17.14 -12.04 -6.40
N ILE A 174 16.59 -13.24 -6.54
CA ILE A 174 17.01 -14.44 -5.78
C ILE A 174 18.46 -14.85 -6.10
N LYS A 175 18.93 -14.66 -7.34
CA LYS A 175 20.33 -14.93 -7.70
C LYS A 175 21.31 -14.06 -6.92
N THR A 176 20.92 -12.83 -6.57
CA THR A 176 21.75 -11.94 -5.74
C THR A 176 21.66 -12.30 -4.26
N ALA A 177 20.45 -12.57 -3.77
CA ALA A 177 20.23 -12.99 -2.39
C ALA A 177 18.96 -13.83 -2.28
N GLU A 178 19.02 -14.99 -1.64
CA GLU A 178 17.83 -15.78 -1.36
C GLU A 178 17.38 -15.51 0.10
N ASN A 179 16.36 -14.68 0.27
CA ASN A 179 15.74 -14.38 1.56
C ASN A 179 14.24 -14.73 1.55
N GLU A 180 13.62 -14.72 2.73
CA GLU A 180 12.21 -15.02 2.91
C GLU A 180 11.31 -14.09 2.10
N SER A 181 11.56 -12.77 2.09
CA SER A 181 10.73 -11.84 1.32
C SER A 181 10.73 -12.13 -0.19
N TYR A 182 11.88 -12.52 -0.75
CA TYR A 182 11.99 -12.84 -2.18
C TYR A 182 11.38 -14.19 -2.52
N LEU A 183 11.53 -15.17 -1.63
CA LEU A 183 10.87 -16.47 -1.76
C LEU A 183 9.34 -16.32 -1.65
N ASP A 184 8.86 -15.49 -0.73
CA ASP A 184 7.43 -15.16 -0.60
C ASP A 184 6.89 -14.56 -1.90
N THR A 185 7.57 -13.53 -2.44
CA THR A 185 7.21 -12.93 -3.73
C THR A 185 7.18 -13.95 -4.86
N LYS A 186 8.19 -14.84 -4.95
CA LYS A 186 8.21 -15.89 -5.98
C LYS A 186 7.08 -16.89 -5.83
N GLY A 187 6.81 -17.33 -4.60
CA GLY A 187 5.68 -18.22 -4.31
C GLY A 187 4.36 -17.58 -4.71
N TRP A 188 4.18 -16.29 -4.42
CA TRP A 188 3.00 -15.54 -4.83
C TRP A 188 2.88 -15.39 -6.35
N VAL A 189 3.97 -15.05 -7.06
CA VAL A 189 3.99 -15.03 -8.54
C VAL A 189 3.55 -16.38 -9.12
N LEU A 190 4.13 -17.48 -8.64
CA LEU A 190 3.78 -18.83 -9.11
C LEU A 190 2.32 -19.17 -8.86
N HIS A 191 1.78 -18.81 -7.69
CA HIS A 191 0.36 -18.97 -7.37
C HIS A 191 -0.53 -18.20 -8.35
N ARG A 192 -0.18 -16.94 -8.62
CA ARG A 192 -0.94 -16.09 -9.56
C ARG A 192 -0.89 -16.61 -10.99
N MET A 193 0.15 -17.36 -11.35
CA MET A 193 0.25 -18.10 -12.62
C MET A 193 -0.51 -19.43 -12.63
N GLY A 194 -1.13 -19.84 -11.51
CA GLY A 194 -1.80 -21.12 -11.35
C GLY A 194 -0.87 -22.31 -11.08
N ARG A 195 0.42 -22.08 -10.85
CA ARG A 195 1.45 -23.12 -10.57
C ARG A 195 1.51 -23.41 -9.07
N ASN A 196 0.39 -23.85 -8.50
CA ASN A 196 0.19 -23.88 -7.05
C ASN A 196 1.08 -24.89 -6.32
N GLU A 197 1.39 -26.03 -6.93
CA GLU A 197 2.27 -27.04 -6.35
C GLU A 197 3.70 -26.50 -6.18
N GLU A 198 4.21 -25.81 -7.20
CA GLU A 198 5.52 -25.15 -7.15
C GLU A 198 5.51 -23.97 -6.18
N ALA A 199 4.42 -23.19 -6.19
CA ALA A 199 4.22 -22.08 -5.27
C ALA A 199 4.31 -22.54 -3.82
N LEU A 200 3.66 -23.66 -3.47
CA LEU A 200 3.67 -24.17 -2.10
C LEU A 200 5.07 -24.56 -1.64
N VAL A 201 5.86 -25.24 -2.51
CA VAL A 201 7.25 -25.62 -2.18
C VAL A 201 8.09 -24.38 -1.89
N VAL A 202 7.97 -23.33 -2.71
CA VAL A 202 8.70 -22.08 -2.50
C VAL A 202 8.22 -21.35 -1.25
N MET A 203 6.91 -21.35 -1.00
CA MET A 203 6.32 -20.70 0.18
C MET A 203 6.71 -21.39 1.48
N ASP A 204 6.74 -22.73 1.51
CA ASP A 204 7.22 -23.51 2.64
C ASP A 204 8.69 -23.21 2.94
N LYS A 205 9.53 -23.08 1.90
CA LYS A 205 10.93 -22.66 2.04
C LYS A 205 11.04 -21.24 2.60
N SER A 206 10.16 -20.34 2.18
CA SER A 206 10.11 -18.96 2.67
C SER A 206 9.79 -18.90 4.17
N LEU A 207 8.72 -19.59 4.58
CA LEU A 207 8.31 -19.68 5.98
C LEU A 207 9.41 -20.29 6.85
N ALA A 208 10.05 -21.37 6.38
CA ALA A 208 11.15 -22.02 7.09
C ALA A 208 12.33 -21.06 7.32
N LYS A 209 12.68 -20.24 6.34
CA LYS A 209 13.79 -19.27 6.44
C LYS A 209 13.48 -18.15 7.44
N LEU A 210 12.23 -17.68 7.45
CA LEU A 210 11.77 -16.72 8.45
C LEU A 210 11.76 -17.32 9.87
N THR A 211 11.36 -18.59 10.02
CA THR A 211 11.40 -19.33 11.29
C THR A 211 12.83 -19.57 11.78
N GLU A 212 13.75 -19.91 10.88
CA GLU A 212 15.18 -20.03 11.22
C GLU A 212 15.75 -18.71 11.74
N ALA A 213 15.44 -17.58 11.08
CA ALA A 213 15.88 -16.26 11.51
C ALA A 213 15.35 -15.88 12.90
N TRP A 214 14.12 -16.26 13.23
CA TRP A 214 13.56 -16.07 14.58
C TRP A 214 14.21 -16.98 15.61
N ASN A 215 14.42 -18.25 15.29
CA ASN A 215 15.10 -19.21 16.18
C ASN A 215 16.54 -18.78 16.52
N ALA A 216 17.21 -18.06 15.62
CA ALA A 216 18.53 -17.50 15.89
C ALA A 216 18.53 -16.41 16.98
N ASN A 217 17.37 -15.84 17.34
CA ASN A 217 17.21 -14.88 18.42
C ASN A 217 16.57 -15.57 19.66
N PRO A 218 17.31 -15.76 20.77
CA PRO A 218 16.81 -16.48 21.94
C PRO A 218 15.52 -15.92 22.55
N LYS A 219 15.25 -14.61 22.36
CA LYS A 219 14.00 -14.01 22.83
C LYS A 219 12.81 -14.41 21.94
N LEU A 220 13.03 -14.50 20.62
CA LEU A 220 12.01 -14.89 19.66
C LEU A 220 11.81 -16.42 19.62
N GLU A 221 12.84 -17.22 19.93
CA GLU A 221 12.73 -18.68 20.08
C GLU A 221 11.65 -19.06 21.11
N ARG A 222 11.69 -18.46 22.30
CA ARG A 222 10.66 -18.68 23.35
C ARG A 222 9.26 -18.25 22.88
N CYS A 223 9.20 -17.16 22.14
CA CYS A 223 7.95 -16.66 21.56
C CYS A 223 7.38 -17.64 20.51
N LEU A 224 8.21 -18.25 19.67
CA LEU A 224 7.79 -19.25 18.69
C LEU A 224 7.21 -20.51 19.34
N VAL A 225 7.83 -20.99 20.43
CA VAL A 225 7.29 -22.11 21.20
C VAL A 225 5.88 -21.76 21.68
N ARG A 226 5.71 -20.57 22.27
CA ARG A 226 4.40 -20.13 22.75
C ARG A 226 3.37 -19.95 21.63
N ILE A 227 3.78 -19.45 20.47
CA ILE A 227 2.93 -19.37 19.26
C ILE A 227 2.38 -20.75 18.89
N GLY A 228 3.21 -21.79 18.92
CA GLY A 228 2.79 -23.16 18.62
C GLY A 228 1.75 -23.71 19.61
N GLU A 229 1.92 -23.43 20.89
CA GLU A 229 0.95 -23.81 21.94
C GLU A 229 -0.39 -23.09 21.76
N LEU A 230 -0.35 -21.77 21.60
CA LEU A 230 -1.52 -20.93 21.37
C LEU A 230 -2.27 -21.30 20.08
N GLN A 231 -1.55 -21.68 19.01
CA GLN A 231 -2.16 -22.20 17.78
C GLN A 231 -2.86 -23.55 18.02
N ALA A 232 -2.27 -24.44 18.83
CA ALA A 232 -2.89 -25.71 19.17
C ALA A 232 -4.16 -25.52 20.01
N GLU A 233 -4.15 -24.56 20.95
CA GLU A 233 -5.34 -24.15 21.69
C GLU A 233 -6.45 -23.64 20.76
N GLU A 234 -6.11 -22.84 19.74
CA GLU A 234 -7.09 -22.34 18.75
C GLU A 234 -7.72 -23.46 17.92
N LEU A 235 -6.88 -24.36 17.38
CA LEU A 235 -7.35 -25.50 16.60
C LEU A 235 -8.26 -26.43 17.40
N GLN A 236 -7.97 -26.64 18.68
CA GLN A 236 -8.84 -27.40 19.58
C GLN A 236 -10.17 -26.69 19.79
N ALA A 237 -10.18 -25.38 20.03
CA ALA A 237 -11.40 -24.60 20.20
C ALA A 237 -12.30 -24.65 18.95
N GLU A 238 -11.72 -24.51 17.76
CA GLU A 238 -12.45 -24.65 16.48
C GLU A 238 -13.05 -26.05 16.30
N SER A 239 -12.30 -27.10 16.66
CA SER A 239 -12.79 -28.49 16.54
C SER A 239 -14.00 -28.77 17.44
N VAL A 240 -13.97 -28.30 18.69
CA VAL A 240 -15.08 -28.47 19.65
C VAL A 240 -16.31 -27.68 19.20
N ALA A 241 -16.12 -26.46 18.69
CA ALA A 241 -17.22 -25.65 18.19
C ALA A 241 -17.84 -26.23 16.90
N ALA A 242 -17.05 -26.90 16.05
CA ALA A 242 -17.59 -27.60 14.88
C ALA A 242 -18.41 -28.83 15.26
N GLU A 243 -18.00 -29.59 16.29
CA GLU A 243 -18.75 -30.73 16.80
C GLU A 243 -20.10 -30.32 17.43
N SER A 244 -20.15 -29.20 18.16
CA SER A 244 -21.39 -28.72 18.76
C SER A 244 -22.39 -28.22 17.71
N VAL A 245 -21.94 -27.50 16.68
CA VAL A 245 -22.81 -27.02 15.59
C VAL A 245 -23.36 -28.19 14.75
N ALA A 246 -22.52 -29.20 14.48
CA ALA A 246 -22.95 -30.42 13.79
C ALA A 246 -24.02 -31.21 14.56
N ALA A 247 -24.07 -31.07 15.88
CA ALA A 247 -25.10 -31.67 16.73
C ALA A 247 -26.42 -30.86 16.75
N GLU A 248 -26.41 -29.56 16.38
CA GLU A 248 -27.53 -28.65 16.62
C GLU A 248 -28.32 -28.16 15.37
N SER A 249 -27.82 -28.15 14.11
CA SER A 249 -28.68 -27.74 12.96
C SER A 249 -28.22 -28.10 11.52
N VAL A 250 -29.16 -27.95 10.55
CA VAL A 250 -29.10 -28.31 9.09
C VAL A 250 -28.75 -27.12 8.16
N ALA A 251 -28.25 -25.99 8.65
CA ALA A 251 -27.76 -24.92 7.78
C ALA A 251 -26.55 -24.25 8.42
N ALA A 252 -25.35 -24.71 8.06
CA ALA A 252 -24.10 -24.29 8.69
C ALA A 252 -23.61 -22.94 8.13
N GLU A 253 -23.71 -21.89 8.94
CA GLU A 253 -22.77 -20.77 8.89
C GLU A 253 -21.38 -21.27 9.38
N PRO A 254 -20.27 -20.73 8.86
CA PRO A 254 -18.93 -21.16 9.25
C PRO A 254 -18.71 -20.96 10.76
N VAL A 255 -18.11 -21.95 11.41
CA VAL A 255 -17.78 -21.94 12.83
C VAL A 255 -16.72 -20.87 13.08
N VAL A 256 -17.07 -19.81 13.82
CA VAL A 256 -16.15 -18.74 14.19
C VAL A 256 -15.70 -18.96 15.63
N SER A 257 -14.39 -18.95 15.86
CA SER A 257 -13.80 -18.99 17.20
C SER A 257 -14.43 -17.94 18.11
N SER A 258 -14.66 -18.27 19.39
CA SER A 258 -15.22 -17.31 20.36
C SER A 258 -14.21 -16.24 20.79
N LYS A 259 -12.93 -16.41 20.47
CA LYS A 259 -11.87 -15.46 20.81
C LYS A 259 -11.87 -14.30 19.81
N ALA A 260 -11.51 -13.10 20.28
CA ALA A 260 -11.36 -11.96 19.40
C ALA A 260 -10.18 -12.14 18.44
N LYS A 261 -10.26 -11.59 17.23
CA LYS A 261 -9.15 -11.62 16.29
C LYS A 261 -7.90 -10.96 16.85
N GLY A 262 -6.74 -11.59 16.64
CA GLY A 262 -5.46 -11.12 17.16
C GLY A 262 -5.22 -11.39 18.65
N TRP A 263 -6.08 -12.19 19.32
CA TRP A 263 -5.96 -12.50 20.75
C TRP A 263 -4.60 -13.11 21.14
N GLY A 264 -4.00 -13.90 20.26
CA GLY A 264 -2.69 -14.51 20.45
C GLY A 264 -1.58 -13.47 20.47
N VAL A 265 -1.73 -12.37 19.72
CA VAL A 265 -0.80 -11.23 19.80
C VAL A 265 -0.83 -10.63 21.20
N ASP A 266 -2.01 -10.40 21.74
CA ASP A 266 -2.18 -9.78 23.07
C ASP A 266 -1.63 -10.70 24.17
N ALA A 267 -1.89 -12.02 24.07
CA ALA A 267 -1.33 -13.01 24.99
C ALA A 267 0.22 -13.02 24.96
N LEU A 268 0.82 -12.94 23.78
CA LEU A 268 2.28 -12.87 23.65
C LEU A 268 2.85 -11.57 24.22
N LEU A 269 2.17 -10.43 24.05
CA LEU A 269 2.63 -9.15 24.57
C LEU A 269 2.51 -9.05 26.10
N GLU A 270 1.55 -9.74 26.69
CA GLU A 270 1.44 -9.88 28.15
C GLU A 270 2.59 -10.73 28.72
N GLU A 271 2.92 -11.85 28.06
CA GLU A 271 3.98 -12.77 28.51
C GLU A 271 5.40 -12.27 28.19
N PHE A 272 5.57 -11.56 27.08
CA PHE A 272 6.86 -11.03 26.58
C PHE A 272 6.82 -9.50 26.38
N PRO A 273 6.57 -8.70 27.43
CA PRO A 273 6.43 -7.25 27.31
C PRO A 273 7.69 -6.55 26.76
N GLU A 274 8.87 -7.17 26.93
CA GLU A 274 10.13 -6.68 26.36
C GLU A 274 10.20 -6.73 24.83
N LEU A 275 9.29 -7.49 24.18
CA LEU A 275 9.20 -7.62 22.73
C LEU A 275 8.19 -6.66 22.10
N SER A 276 7.48 -5.86 22.90
CA SER A 276 6.44 -4.92 22.45
C SER A 276 6.86 -3.96 21.33
N ARG A 277 8.15 -3.59 21.26
CA ARG A 277 8.66 -2.63 20.27
C ARG A 277 8.89 -3.23 18.88
N GLY A 278 8.78 -4.55 18.68
CA GLY A 278 9.10 -5.17 17.38
C GLY A 278 8.32 -6.45 17.06
N LEU A 279 7.84 -7.18 18.06
CA LEU A 279 7.05 -8.39 17.82
C LEU A 279 5.80 -8.15 16.94
N PRO A 280 5.01 -7.07 17.14
CA PRO A 280 3.84 -6.83 16.29
C PRO A 280 4.20 -6.72 14.80
N GLU A 281 5.21 -5.91 14.45
CA GLU A 281 5.66 -5.77 13.06
C GLU A 281 6.15 -7.10 12.49
N THR A 282 6.84 -7.90 13.31
CA THR A 282 7.39 -9.16 12.84
C THR A 282 6.31 -10.23 12.66
N LEU A 283 5.27 -10.23 13.51
CA LEU A 283 4.08 -11.08 13.34
C LEU A 283 3.26 -10.70 12.10
N GLU A 284 3.20 -9.42 11.73
CA GLU A 284 2.54 -8.98 10.50
C GLU A 284 3.25 -9.51 9.24
N ILE A 285 4.59 -9.60 9.25
CA ILE A 285 5.36 -10.27 8.17
C ILE A 285 4.97 -11.76 8.09
N TYR A 286 4.87 -12.44 9.23
CA TYR A 286 4.38 -13.83 9.27
C TYR A 286 2.96 -13.96 8.75
N ALA A 287 2.06 -13.04 9.14
CA ALA A 287 0.67 -13.06 8.73
C ALA A 287 0.53 -12.92 7.21
N THR A 288 1.31 -12.03 6.60
CA THR A 288 1.32 -11.86 5.14
C THR A 288 1.77 -13.15 4.43
N LEU A 289 2.87 -13.75 4.87
CA LEU A 289 3.41 -14.98 4.27
C LEU A 289 2.47 -16.17 4.46
N ARG A 290 1.92 -16.33 5.68
CA ARG A 290 0.94 -17.38 5.99
C ARG A 290 -0.38 -17.18 5.26
N TYR A 291 -0.78 -15.94 5.00
CA TYR A 291 -1.91 -15.68 4.11
C TYR A 291 -1.62 -16.16 2.68
N HIS A 292 -0.47 -15.83 2.09
CA HIS A 292 -0.14 -16.32 0.75
C HIS A 292 -0.16 -17.86 0.71
N ARG A 293 0.40 -18.49 1.74
CA ARG A 293 0.36 -19.94 1.91
C ARG A 293 -1.06 -20.48 2.04
N LEU A 294 -1.93 -19.82 2.82
CA LEU A 294 -3.35 -20.15 2.94
C LEU A 294 -4.02 -20.17 1.57
N ARG A 295 -3.87 -19.11 0.76
CA ARG A 295 -4.46 -19.01 -0.58
C ARG A 295 -3.98 -20.11 -1.53
N ILE A 296 -2.69 -20.47 -1.43
CA ILE A 296 -2.12 -21.59 -2.19
C ILE A 296 -2.74 -22.93 -1.74
N CYS A 297 -2.85 -23.16 -0.44
CA CYS A 297 -3.46 -24.36 0.12
C CYS A 297 -4.96 -24.48 -0.25
N GLU A 298 -5.71 -23.37 -0.26
CA GLU A 298 -7.09 -23.32 -0.75
C GLU A 298 -7.17 -23.74 -2.21
N ALA A 299 -6.30 -23.20 -3.07
CA ALA A 299 -6.26 -23.54 -4.49
C ALA A 299 -5.88 -25.00 -4.76
N LEU A 300 -5.16 -25.64 -3.84
CA LEU A 300 -4.80 -27.06 -3.88
C LEU A 300 -5.82 -27.98 -3.19
N GLY A 301 -6.86 -27.43 -2.55
CA GLY A 301 -7.83 -28.23 -1.76
C GLY A 301 -7.24 -28.87 -0.50
N LYS A 302 -6.17 -28.30 0.06
CA LYS A 302 -5.47 -28.80 1.25
C LYS A 302 -6.17 -28.39 2.55
N THR A 303 -7.32 -28.99 2.83
CA THR A 303 -8.24 -28.59 3.91
C THR A 303 -7.60 -28.52 5.30
N GLN A 304 -6.70 -29.46 5.63
CA GLN A 304 -6.03 -29.45 6.94
C GLN A 304 -5.05 -28.28 7.07
N GLU A 305 -4.27 -28.00 6.03
CA GLU A 305 -3.36 -26.86 6.00
C GLU A 305 -4.11 -25.53 5.97
N VAL A 306 -5.25 -25.45 5.26
CA VAL A 306 -6.15 -24.29 5.27
C VAL A 306 -6.63 -23.99 6.69
N ALA A 307 -7.12 -25.00 7.43
CA ALA A 307 -7.53 -24.83 8.82
C ALA A 307 -6.38 -24.36 9.71
N ARG A 308 -5.18 -24.93 9.55
CA ARG A 308 -3.99 -24.52 10.31
C ARG A 308 -3.58 -23.08 10.07
N GLU A 309 -3.55 -22.62 8.82
CA GLU A 309 -3.22 -21.23 8.52
C GLU A 309 -4.33 -20.27 8.96
N THR A 310 -5.59 -20.66 8.82
CA THR A 310 -6.74 -19.86 9.27
C THR A 310 -6.70 -19.64 10.79
N ALA A 311 -6.53 -20.70 11.56
CA ALA A 311 -6.39 -20.61 13.02
C ALA A 311 -5.20 -19.74 13.43
N TRP A 312 -4.05 -19.87 12.73
CA TRP A 312 -2.89 -19.03 12.99
C TRP A 312 -3.19 -17.55 12.71
N LEU A 313 -3.76 -17.23 11.55
CA LEU A 313 -4.09 -15.86 11.17
C LEU A 313 -5.14 -15.24 12.09
N HIS A 314 -6.12 -16.03 12.53
CA HIS A 314 -7.11 -15.58 13.50
C HIS A 314 -6.47 -15.22 14.85
N ALA A 315 -5.55 -16.05 15.34
CA ALA A 315 -4.88 -15.81 16.61
C ALA A 315 -3.85 -14.66 16.55
N PHE A 316 -3.08 -14.55 15.46
CA PHE A 316 -1.87 -13.72 15.43
C PHE A 316 -1.87 -12.55 14.44
N SER A 317 -2.93 -12.38 13.64
CA SER A 317 -3.13 -11.16 12.86
C SER A 317 -4.20 -10.28 13.49
N LYS A 318 -3.92 -8.98 13.63
CA LYS A 318 -4.92 -8.00 14.05
C LYS A 318 -5.77 -7.47 12.89
N LYS A 319 -5.36 -7.75 11.65
CA LYS A 319 -6.02 -7.29 10.42
C LYS A 319 -7.00 -8.33 9.93
N GLU A 320 -8.05 -7.88 9.26
CA GLU A 320 -8.90 -8.80 8.52
C GLU A 320 -8.17 -9.47 7.35
N LEU A 321 -8.64 -10.64 6.91
CA LEU A 321 -7.95 -11.37 5.82
C LEU A 321 -7.92 -10.56 4.52
N ASP A 322 -8.96 -9.78 4.28
CA ASP A 322 -9.05 -8.82 3.19
C ASP A 322 -8.24 -7.55 3.45
N GLU A 323 -7.83 -7.24 4.67
CA GLU A 323 -6.94 -6.12 4.99
C GLU A 323 -5.46 -6.47 4.91
N LEU A 324 -5.12 -7.76 4.87
CA LEU A 324 -3.76 -8.21 4.60
C LEU A 324 -3.34 -7.92 3.14
N PHE A 325 -4.29 -7.53 2.27
CA PHE A 325 -4.08 -7.17 0.85
C PHE A 325 -4.97 -6.04 0.36
#